data_AF-A0A4Y2J8I2-F1
#
_entry.id   AF-A0A4Y2J8I2-F1
#
_cell.length_a   1.000
_cell.length_b   1.000
_cell.length_c   1.000
_cell.angle_alpha   90.00
_cell.angle_beta   90.00
_cell.angle_gamma   90.00
#
_symmetry.space_group_name_H-M   'P 1'
#
loop_
_entity.id
_entity.type
_entity.pdbx_description
1 polymer ?
#
loop_
_entity_poly.entity_id
_entity_poly.type
_entity_poly.pdbx_seq_one_letter_code
_entity_poly.pdbx_strand_id
1 'polypeptide(L)'
;MHLRFFFSGRLGNDDILVFNLTGVHPTEYVERVDFHLQSKSSYKHSSRLDQKKSQMEVDILDLSRPLRPKVETIPLARLQSGIWQTLDITDSIIACLEGEAEQHHLVGVSLRGPEITDVSEVVSQPFIVLFSEDDDHLNIEELGRDAAMPRKKREVRHPYLALFLRLI
;
A
#
# COMPACT_ATOMS: atom_id res chain seq x y z
N MET A 1 7.89 13.33 8.42
CA MET A 1 8.44 11.95 8.40
C MET A 1 7.82 11.16 9.54
N HIS A 2 7.00 10.16 9.21
CA HIS A 2 6.37 9.27 10.21
C HIS A 2 6.85 7.84 10.04
N LEU A 3 7.32 7.23 11.14
CA LEU A 3 7.62 5.79 11.22
C LEU A 3 6.44 5.09 11.87
N ARG A 4 5.91 4.04 11.24
CA ARG A 4 4.74 3.30 11.74
C ARG A 4 5.07 1.82 11.98
N PHE A 5 4.59 1.31 13.11
CA PHE A 5 4.73 -0.10 13.50
C PHE A 5 3.59 -0.93 12.91
N PHE A 6 3.84 -2.23 12.70
CA PHE A 6 2.85 -3.19 12.24
C PHE A 6 2.52 -4.23 13.31
N PHE A 7 1.42 -4.96 13.08
CA PHE A 7 1.11 -6.22 13.77
C PHE A 7 1.02 -7.35 12.75
N SER A 8 1.50 -8.55 13.10
CA SER A 8 1.30 -9.75 12.30
C SER A 8 -0.14 -10.23 12.45
N GLY A 9 -0.81 -10.49 11.34
CA GLY A 9 -2.18 -11.02 11.29
C GLY A 9 -2.31 -12.12 10.24
N ARG A 10 -3.53 -12.64 10.08
CA ARG A 10 -3.88 -13.62 9.06
C ARG A 10 -5.09 -13.15 8.25
N LEU A 11 -5.03 -13.34 6.95
CA LEU A 11 -6.14 -13.11 6.03
C LEU A 11 -6.39 -14.39 5.22
N GLY A 12 -7.42 -15.13 5.60
CA GLY A 12 -7.60 -16.50 5.12
C GLY A 12 -6.46 -17.39 5.62
N ASN A 13 -5.70 -17.98 4.69
CA ASN A 13 -4.52 -18.80 4.99
C ASN A 13 -3.20 -18.04 4.86
N ASP A 14 -3.25 -16.76 4.46
CA ASP A 14 -2.05 -15.96 4.21
C ASP A 14 -1.67 -15.16 5.46
N ASP A 15 -0.39 -15.19 5.83
CA ASP A 15 0.16 -14.31 6.84
C ASP A 15 0.33 -12.89 6.26
N ILE A 16 -0.08 -11.89 7.03
CA ILE A 16 -0.07 -10.48 6.61
C ILE A 16 0.55 -9.60 7.70
N LEU A 17 1.19 -8.52 7.25
CA LEU A 17 1.66 -7.41 8.06
C LEU A 17 0.63 -6.29 7.96
N VAL A 18 0.04 -5.87 9.09
CA VAL A 18 -0.96 -4.80 9.10
C VAL A 18 -0.31 -3.51 9.55
N PHE A 19 -0.30 -2.51 8.66
CA PHE A 19 0.16 -1.15 8.92
C PHE A 19 -1.01 -0.23 9.17
N ASN A 20 -0.90 0.57 10.24
CA ASN A 20 -1.89 1.57 10.59
C ASN A 20 -1.41 2.98 10.22
N LEU A 21 -2.14 3.62 9.31
CA LEU A 21 -1.90 4.95 8.78
C LEU A 21 -2.85 6.02 9.35
N THR A 22 -3.51 5.81 10.51
CA THR A 22 -4.49 6.75 11.12
C THR A 22 -4.00 8.18 11.39
N GLY A 23 -2.74 8.50 11.12
CA GLY A 23 -2.23 9.88 11.23
C GLY A 23 -1.74 10.46 9.92
N VAL A 24 -2.21 9.94 8.78
CA VAL A 24 -2.20 10.63 7.49
C VAL A 24 -3.60 11.20 7.31
N HIS A 25 -3.72 12.52 7.33
CA HIS A 25 -5.00 13.18 7.13
C HIS A 25 -5.48 12.97 5.68
N PRO A 26 -6.79 12.81 5.42
CA PRO A 26 -7.30 12.65 4.06
C PRO A 26 -7.01 13.83 3.11
N THR A 27 -6.58 14.98 3.65
CA THR A 27 -6.19 16.16 2.86
C THR A 27 -4.68 16.29 2.71
N GLU A 28 -3.87 15.43 3.35
CA GLU A 28 -2.43 15.44 3.13
C GLU A 28 -2.13 14.91 1.72
N TYR A 29 -1.22 15.60 1.02
CA TYR A 29 -0.70 15.11 -0.24
C TYR A 29 0.43 14.11 0.04
N VAL A 30 0.20 12.84 -0.29
CA VAL A 30 1.23 11.80 -0.18
C VAL A 30 2.19 11.91 -1.36
N GLU A 31 3.44 12.29 -1.08
CA GLU A 31 4.48 12.45 -2.11
C GLU A 31 5.15 11.12 -2.46
N ARG A 32 5.44 10.32 -1.43
CA ARG A 32 6.21 9.09 -1.57
C ARG A 32 5.98 8.16 -0.40
N VAL A 33 5.90 6.86 -0.68
CA VAL A 33 5.83 5.82 0.34
C VAL A 33 6.82 4.70 0.03
N ASP A 34 7.78 4.51 0.93
CA ASP A 34 8.78 3.46 0.84
C ASP A 34 8.47 2.34 1.84
N PHE A 35 8.38 1.10 1.33
CA PHE A 35 8.34 -0.10 2.17
C PHE A 35 9.74 -0.71 2.28
N HIS A 36 10.19 -0.88 3.51
CA HIS A 36 11.50 -1.44 3.83
C HIS A 36 11.38 -2.84 4.42
N LEU A 37 12.09 -3.78 3.80
CA LEU A 37 12.16 -5.16 4.25
C LEU A 37 13.60 -5.68 4.16
N GLN A 38 14.01 -6.52 5.10
CA GLN A 38 15.32 -7.17 5.07
C GLN A 38 15.14 -8.66 5.25
N SER A 39 15.74 -9.46 4.37
CA SER A 39 15.72 -10.92 4.52
C SER A 39 16.77 -11.38 5.53
N LYS A 40 16.38 -12.21 6.51
CA LYS A 40 17.29 -12.97 7.39
C LYS A 40 17.84 -14.23 6.71
N SER A 41 17.14 -14.74 5.70
CA SER A 41 17.51 -15.97 5.01
C SER A 41 18.20 -15.68 3.67
N SER A 42 19.25 -16.44 3.39
CA SER A 42 19.80 -16.54 2.05
C SER A 42 18.99 -17.60 1.29
N TYR A 43 18.14 -17.18 0.36
CA TYR A 43 17.58 -18.11 -0.61
C TYR A 43 18.73 -18.69 -1.44
N LYS A 44 19.16 -19.91 -1.10
CA LYS A 44 20.24 -20.60 -1.80
C LYS A 44 19.81 -20.85 -3.25
N HIS A 45 20.73 -20.58 -4.17
CA HIS A 45 20.55 -20.82 -5.61
C HIS A 45 20.10 -22.27 -5.88
N SER A 46 18.83 -22.45 -6.22
CA SER A 46 18.40 -23.63 -6.99
C SER A 46 18.65 -23.38 -8.48
N SER A 47 18.57 -24.46 -9.26
CA SER A 47 19.03 -24.54 -10.65
C SER A 47 18.43 -23.47 -11.58
N ARG A 48 19.05 -23.22 -12.75
CA ARG A 48 18.57 -22.24 -13.76
C ARG A 48 17.11 -22.45 -14.18
N LEU A 49 16.57 -23.66 -14.06
CA LEU A 49 15.17 -23.98 -14.40
C LEU A 49 14.18 -23.56 -13.27
N ASP A 50 14.66 -23.46 -12.04
CA ASP A 50 13.86 -23.13 -10.84
C ASP A 50 13.79 -21.62 -10.55
N GLN A 51 14.61 -20.80 -11.23
CA GLN A 51 14.72 -19.36 -10.96
C GLN A 51 13.45 -18.57 -11.27
N LYS A 52 12.58 -19.04 -12.18
CA LYS A 52 11.26 -18.45 -12.42
C LYS A 52 10.23 -18.85 -11.37
N LYS A 53 10.42 -20.00 -10.72
CA LYS A 53 9.53 -20.47 -9.66
C LYS A 53 9.93 -19.92 -8.29
N SER A 54 11.17 -19.48 -8.12
CA SER A 54 11.72 -19.00 -6.85
C SER A 54 11.56 -17.49 -6.61
N GLN A 55 10.70 -16.80 -7.36
CA GLN A 55 10.57 -15.36 -7.22
C GLN A 55 9.64 -15.04 -6.06
N MET A 56 10.13 -14.22 -5.12
CA MET A 56 9.29 -13.71 -4.06
C MET A 56 8.55 -12.48 -4.54
N GLU A 57 7.39 -12.24 -3.97
CA GLU A 57 6.48 -11.16 -4.33
C GLU A 57 5.94 -10.52 -3.05
N VAL A 58 5.65 -9.23 -3.14
CA VAL A 58 4.95 -8.48 -2.10
C VAL A 58 3.58 -8.13 -2.64
N ASP A 59 2.53 -8.59 -1.97
CA ASP A 59 1.17 -8.17 -2.24
C ASP A 59 0.78 -7.02 -1.30
N ILE A 60 0.35 -5.90 -1.86
CA ILE A 60 -0.24 -4.78 -1.11
C ILE A 60 -1.76 -4.95 -1.06
N LEU A 61 -2.32 -4.82 0.14
CA LEU A 61 -3.70 -5.14 0.45
C LEU A 61 -4.42 -3.93 1.07
N ASP A 62 -5.53 -3.51 0.47
CA ASP A 62 -6.53 -2.63 1.05
C ASP A 62 -7.46 -3.45 1.95
N LEU A 63 -7.23 -3.37 3.27
CA LEU A 63 -8.00 -4.14 4.24
C LEU A 63 -9.43 -3.62 4.42
N SER A 64 -9.74 -2.45 3.88
CA SER A 64 -11.10 -1.93 3.85
C SER A 64 -12.01 -2.66 2.85
N ARG A 65 -11.42 -3.44 1.92
CA ARG A 65 -12.13 -4.23 0.89
C ARG A 65 -11.99 -5.74 1.12
N PRO A 66 -12.64 -6.32 2.15
CA PRO A 66 -12.38 -7.72 2.56
C PRO A 66 -12.67 -8.77 1.47
N LEU A 67 -13.52 -8.48 0.49
CA LEU A 67 -13.83 -9.40 -0.61
C LEU A 67 -12.76 -9.42 -1.71
N ARG A 68 -12.03 -8.32 -1.90
CA ARG A 68 -10.97 -8.16 -2.90
C ARG A 68 -9.91 -7.19 -2.36
N PRO A 69 -9.15 -7.63 -1.35
CA PRO A 69 -8.24 -6.74 -0.63
C PRO A 69 -7.01 -6.40 -1.48
N LYS A 70 -6.63 -7.23 -2.45
CA LYS A 70 -5.39 -7.04 -3.21
C LYS A 70 -5.44 -5.82 -4.14
N VAL A 71 -4.48 -4.91 -3.96
CA VAL A 71 -4.27 -3.71 -4.76
C VAL A 71 -3.20 -3.94 -5.82
N GLU A 72 -2.02 -4.42 -5.41
CA GLU A 72 -0.85 -4.58 -6.28
C GLU A 72 -0.01 -5.81 -5.89
N THR A 73 0.73 -6.35 -6.87
CA THR A 73 1.82 -7.31 -6.65
C THR A 73 3.12 -6.72 -7.14
N ILE A 74 4.10 -6.64 -6.25
CA ILE A 74 5.43 -6.15 -6.55
C ILE A 74 6.38 -7.34 -6.55
N PRO A 75 6.94 -7.73 -7.71
CA PRO A 75 7.92 -8.79 -7.77
C PRO A 75 9.21 -8.34 -7.07
N LEU A 76 9.67 -9.10 -6.09
CA LEU A 76 10.96 -8.87 -5.47
C LEU A 76 12.06 -9.39 -6.39
N ALA A 77 13.02 -8.53 -6.70
CA ALA A 77 14.33 -8.99 -7.16
C ALA A 77 14.95 -9.84 -6.03
N ARG A 78 15.72 -10.87 -6.42
CA ARG A 78 16.33 -11.84 -5.49
C ARG A 78 16.72 -11.21 -4.15
N LEU A 79 16.05 -11.62 -3.08
CA LEU A 79 16.36 -11.17 -1.72
C LEU A 79 17.78 -11.59 -1.36
N GLN A 80 18.63 -10.59 -1.16
CA GLN A 80 19.96 -10.80 -0.62
C GLN A 80 19.87 -10.81 0.91
N SER A 81 20.42 -11.84 1.53
CA SER A 81 20.44 -11.98 2.99
C SER A 81 21.17 -10.81 3.62
N GLY A 82 20.59 -10.24 4.68
CA GLY A 82 21.20 -9.16 5.46
C GLY A 82 21.19 -7.79 4.79
N ILE A 83 20.57 -7.64 3.62
CA ILE A 83 20.47 -6.35 2.93
C ILE A 83 19.02 -5.85 2.96
N TRP A 84 18.86 -4.58 3.36
CA TRP A 84 17.58 -3.89 3.28
C TRP A 84 17.22 -3.64 1.82
N GLN A 85 16.02 -4.06 1.44
CA GLN A 85 15.37 -3.68 0.21
C GLN A 85 14.35 -2.59 0.48
N THR A 86 14.24 -1.68 -0.48
CA THR A 86 13.27 -0.60 -0.48
C THR A 86 12.38 -0.76 -1.70
N LEU A 87 11.08 -0.78 -1.49
CA LEU A 87 10.06 -0.82 -2.54
C LEU A 87 9.27 0.47 -2.50
N ASP A 88 9.12 1.11 -3.65
CA ASP A 88 8.18 2.21 -3.81
C ASP A 88 6.76 1.62 -3.89
N ILE A 89 5.89 2.03 -2.97
CA ILE A 89 4.50 1.59 -2.87
C ILE A 89 3.53 2.79 -2.89
N THR A 90 3.97 3.93 -3.40
CA THR A 90 3.26 5.21 -3.34
C THR A 90 1.85 5.11 -3.92
N ASP A 91 1.72 4.66 -5.18
CA ASP A 91 0.43 4.56 -5.88
C ASP A 91 -0.53 3.59 -5.17
N SER A 92 0.00 2.48 -4.66
CA SER A 92 -0.75 1.48 -3.90
C SER A 92 -1.35 2.05 -2.61
N ILE A 93 -0.57 2.85 -1.89
CA ILE A 93 -1.01 3.47 -0.63
C ILE A 93 -2.03 4.58 -0.90
N ILE A 94 -1.81 5.40 -1.92
CA ILE A 94 -2.79 6.41 -2.35
C ILE A 94 -4.13 5.72 -2.68
N ALA A 95 -4.10 4.63 -3.45
CA ALA A 95 -5.31 3.88 -3.79
C ALA A 95 -6.04 3.28 -2.57
N CYS A 96 -5.31 2.94 -1.49
CA CYS A 96 -5.91 2.50 -0.22
C CYS A 96 -6.56 3.68 0.54
N LEU A 97 -5.86 4.82 0.60
CA LEU A 97 -6.29 6.00 1.36
C LEU A 97 -7.48 6.72 0.72
N GLU A 98 -7.60 6.70 -0.62
CA GLU A 98 -8.72 7.30 -1.36
C GLU A 98 -10.04 6.50 -1.24
N GLY A 99 -10.04 5.33 -0.59
CA GLY A 99 -11.22 4.50 -0.43
C GLY A 99 -12.31 5.14 0.45
N GLU A 100 -13.59 4.98 0.06
CA GLU A 100 -14.75 5.50 0.82
C GLU A 100 -15.07 4.69 2.10
N ALA A 101 -14.27 3.66 2.41
CA ALA A 101 -14.55 2.74 3.52
C ALA A 101 -14.00 3.26 4.86
N GLU A 102 -14.63 2.85 5.97
CA GLU A 102 -14.30 3.31 7.33
C GLU A 102 -12.85 2.97 7.77
N GLN A 103 -12.22 1.98 7.12
CA GLN A 103 -10.89 1.47 7.47
C GLN A 103 -9.82 1.72 6.40
N HIS A 104 -9.95 2.77 5.59
CA HIS A 104 -8.97 3.16 4.56
C HIS A 104 -7.54 3.41 5.08
N HIS A 105 -7.39 3.59 6.39
CA HIS A 105 -6.11 3.75 7.08
C HIS A 105 -5.39 2.42 7.39
N LEU A 106 -6.01 1.26 7.15
CA LEU A 106 -5.41 -0.05 7.38
C LEU A 106 -4.93 -0.65 6.07
N VAL A 107 -3.61 -0.83 5.97
CA VAL A 107 -2.97 -1.46 4.82
C VAL A 107 -2.34 -2.78 5.25
N GLY A 108 -2.63 -3.83 4.50
CA GLY A 108 -1.99 -5.14 4.65
C GLY A 108 -0.84 -5.30 3.66
N VAL A 109 0.20 -6.00 4.08
CA VAL A 109 1.28 -6.43 3.19
C VAL A 109 1.47 -7.93 3.38
N SER A 110 1.41 -8.70 2.30
CA SER A 110 1.68 -10.14 2.33
C SER A 110 2.94 -10.47 1.55
N LEU A 111 3.80 -11.31 2.13
CA LEU A 111 4.98 -11.83 1.46
C LEU A 111 4.64 -13.19 0.86
N ARG A 112 4.80 -13.32 -0.46
CA ARG A 112 4.59 -14.56 -1.18
C ARG A 112 5.91 -15.09 -1.71
N GLY A 113 6.11 -16.39 -1.58
CA GLY A 113 7.32 -17.06 -2.02
C GLY A 113 7.02 -18.44 -2.62
N PRO A 114 8.04 -19.07 -3.24
CA PRO A 114 7.96 -20.44 -3.76
C PRO A 114 7.53 -21.49 -2.73
N GLU A 115 7.96 -21.29 -1.48
CA GLU A 115 7.64 -22.13 -0.34
C GLU A 115 6.78 -21.31 0.63
N ILE A 116 5.98 -21.98 1.48
CA ILE A 116 5.21 -21.32 2.54
C ILE A 116 6.23 -20.63 3.44
N THR A 117 6.40 -19.33 3.21
CA THR A 117 7.43 -18.56 3.86
C THR A 117 6.76 -17.81 4.99
N ASP A 118 6.96 -18.26 6.22
CA ASP A 118 6.43 -17.58 7.39
C ASP A 118 7.11 -16.20 7.49
N VAL A 119 6.31 -15.15 7.63
CA VAL A 119 6.78 -13.76 7.76
C VAL A 119 7.77 -13.62 8.91
N SER A 120 7.65 -14.45 9.96
CA SER A 120 8.56 -14.46 11.10
C SER A 120 9.98 -14.96 10.78
N GLU A 121 10.11 -15.82 9.75
CA GLU A 121 11.40 -16.38 9.31
C GLU A 121 12.17 -15.46 8.38
N VAL A 122 11.47 -14.50 7.74
CA VAL A 122 12.09 -13.66 6.70
C VAL A 122 12.64 -12.36 7.25
N VAL A 123 12.07 -11.73 8.29
CA VAL A 123 12.29 -10.29 8.46
C VAL A 123 12.83 -9.86 9.82
N SER A 124 13.77 -8.92 9.85
CA SER A 124 13.79 -7.89 10.91
C SER A 124 12.54 -7.04 10.78
N GLN A 125 11.97 -6.50 11.85
CA GLN A 125 10.67 -5.80 11.82
C GLN A 125 10.54 -4.84 10.60
N PRO A 126 9.77 -5.18 9.53
CA PRO A 126 9.58 -4.32 8.36
C PRO A 126 8.87 -3.03 8.73
N PHE A 127 9.06 -1.98 7.93
CA PHE A 127 8.45 -0.68 8.20
C PHE A 127 8.14 0.07 6.92
N ILE A 128 7.20 1.01 7.03
CA ILE A 128 6.85 1.96 5.98
C ILE A 128 7.37 3.34 6.39
N VAL A 129 7.98 4.05 5.45
CA VAL A 129 8.30 5.47 5.55
C VAL A 129 7.38 6.22 4.60
N LEU A 130 6.57 7.11 5.14
CA LEU A 130 5.64 7.95 4.39
C LEU A 130 6.11 9.40 4.42
N PHE A 131 6.20 9.98 3.22
CA PHE A 131 6.45 11.38 2.97
C PHE A 131 5.14 12.01 2.49
N SER A 132 4.64 12.96 3.28
CA SER A 132 3.46 13.75 2.95
C SER A 132 3.73 15.21 3.22
N GLU A 133 3.04 16.05 2.46
CA GLU A 133 2.93 17.48 2.70
C GLU A 133 1.50 17.79 3.15
N ASP A 134 1.38 18.63 4.18
CA ASP A 134 0.09 19.19 4.56
C ASP A 134 -0.39 20.10 3.42
N ASP A 135 -1.58 19.85 2.88
CA ASP A 135 -2.25 20.74 1.91
C ASP A 135 -2.80 22.01 2.60
N ASP A 136 -1.99 22.61 3.47
CA ASP A 136 -2.18 23.95 4.02
C ASP A 136 -1.79 25.02 2.98
N HIS A 137 -2.01 24.74 1.69
CA HIS A 137 -2.27 25.76 0.68
C HIS A 137 -3.66 26.39 0.84
N LEU A 138 -4.11 26.59 2.09
CA LEU A 138 -5.00 27.68 2.41
C LEU A 138 -4.20 28.96 2.18
N ASN A 139 -4.28 29.49 0.96
CA ASN A 139 -3.96 30.89 0.70
C ASN A 139 -4.56 31.69 1.85
N ILE A 140 -3.73 32.40 2.62
CA ILE A 140 -4.15 33.25 3.74
C ILE A 140 -5.21 34.27 3.29
N GLU A 141 -5.33 34.51 1.98
CA GLU A 141 -6.34 35.34 1.34
C GLU A 141 -7.76 34.72 1.28
N GLU A 142 -7.94 33.39 1.39
CA GLU A 142 -9.27 32.73 1.38
C GLU A 142 -9.91 32.58 2.77
N LEU A 143 -9.14 32.71 3.86
CA LEU A 143 -9.69 32.66 5.23
C LEU A 143 -10.55 33.89 5.60
N GLY A 144 -10.62 34.90 4.74
CA GLY A 144 -11.38 36.14 4.95
C GLY A 144 -12.68 36.26 4.15
N ARG A 145 -13.01 35.34 3.24
CA ARG A 145 -14.21 35.43 2.39
C ARG A 145 -14.92 34.08 2.31
N ASP A 146 -16.22 34.11 2.55
CA ASP A 146 -17.18 33.06 2.23
C ASP A 146 -17.51 32.02 3.32
N ALA A 147 -18.02 32.51 4.45
CA ALA A 147 -18.99 31.78 5.27
C ALA A 147 -20.39 31.64 4.61
N ALA A 148 -20.53 31.87 3.29
CA ALA A 148 -21.83 32.08 2.65
C ALA A 148 -22.09 31.32 1.34
N MET A 149 -21.22 30.41 0.87
CA MET A 149 -21.55 29.62 -0.33
C MET A 149 -21.33 28.11 -0.15
N PRO A 150 -22.37 27.28 -0.37
CA PRO A 150 -22.19 25.84 -0.47
C PRO A 150 -21.42 25.52 -1.75
N ARG A 151 -20.21 24.98 -1.61
CA ARG A 151 -19.36 24.57 -2.76
C ARG A 151 -20.10 23.48 -3.57
N LYS A 152 -20.32 23.74 -4.86
CA LYS A 152 -20.93 22.80 -5.81
C LYS A 152 -20.04 21.56 -5.98
N LYS A 153 -20.63 20.37 -5.86
CA LYS A 153 -19.99 19.10 -6.24
C LYS A 153 -19.49 19.18 -7.69
N ARG A 154 -18.21 18.90 -7.89
CA ARG A 154 -17.60 18.79 -9.22
C ARG A 154 -18.10 17.51 -9.87
N GLU A 155 -18.86 17.63 -10.96
CA GLU A 155 -19.20 16.48 -11.81
C GLU A 155 -17.93 16.01 -12.52
N VAL A 156 -17.46 14.81 -12.16
CA VAL A 156 -16.39 14.12 -12.88
C VAL A 156 -17.04 13.24 -13.94
N ARG A 157 -16.83 13.59 -15.21
CA ARG A 157 -17.18 12.70 -16.33
C ARG A 157 -16.19 11.55 -16.37
N HIS A 158 -16.62 10.37 -15.94
CA HIS A 158 -15.88 9.13 -16.15
C HIS A 158 -15.97 8.72 -17.63
N PRO A 159 -14.86 8.62 -18.39
CA PRO A 159 -14.91 8.17 -19.78
C PRO A 159 -15.24 6.68 -19.96
N TYR A 160 -15.32 5.90 -18.87
CA TYR A 160 -15.54 4.45 -18.91
C TYR A 160 -16.98 3.99 -18.60
N LEU A 161 -17.89 4.88 -18.20
CA LEU A 161 -19.30 4.52 -17.97
C LEU A 161 -20.13 4.45 -19.26
N ALA A 162 -19.61 4.94 -20.39
CA ALA A 162 -20.34 4.96 -21.66
C ALA A 162 -20.37 3.60 -22.39
N LEU A 163 -19.60 2.58 -21.97
CA LEU A 163 -19.55 1.30 -22.68
C LEU A 163 -20.44 0.20 -22.09
N PHE A 164 -20.96 0.35 -20.87
CA PHE A 164 -21.74 -0.71 -20.20
C PHE A 164 -23.25 -0.65 -20.44
N LEU A 165 -23.77 0.40 -21.09
CA LEU A 165 -25.21 0.57 -21.37
C LEU A 165 -25.63 0.19 -22.80
N ARG A 166 -24.80 -0.55 -23.55
CA ARG A 166 -25.17 -1.08 -24.88
C ARG A 166 -25.27 -2.62 -24.95
N LEU A 167 -25.27 -3.32 -23.82
CA LEU A 167 -25.34 -4.78 -23.77
C LEU A 167 -26.43 -5.32 -22.82
N ILE A 168 -27.51 -4.56 -22.62
CA ILE A 168 -28.78 -5.06 -22.09
C ILE A 168 -29.88 -4.74 -23.08
#